data_AF-A0A356KAU4-F1
#
_entry.id   AF-A0A356KAU4-F1
#
_cell.length_a   1.000
_cell.length_b   1.000
_cell.length_c   1.000
_cell.angle_alpha   90.00
_cell.angle_beta   90.00
_cell.angle_gamma   90.00
#
_symmetry.space_group_name_H-M   'P 1'
#
loop_
_entity.id
_entity.type
_entity.pdbx_description
1 polymer ?
#
loop_
_entity_poly.entity_id
_entity_poly.type
_entity_poly.pdbx_seq_one_letter_code
_entity_poly.pdbx_strand_id
1 'polypeptide(L)'
;LEDPYHWLKDQNYPNVADADVLSYLAAENDYFDAVMQPIQWLIEELFEEIKQRQKPDDATVPMRNRGYYYQSSFSADTQYRVHSRWSVRTSKPSIDDMEVILDEPTLAKEHDYFSLGAFAVSDDGRYLAYSTDTDGGERYTLVIRDLHTGQLLNERIANTIDSPVWATDNRTLFYLITNDQWRPYQARRHVVGESVDDDVVIYEESDPGFFVGLERTTSGEYIGVSTSDHVTSELRFLSADEPLGPLQLVVPRREGHQYWLDHQGERFVIRTNDRHKNFRLVTAPVDDPKEASWTVLIEPSHDRYLLGFQ
;
A
#
# COMPACT_ATOMS: atom_id res chain seq x y z
N LEU A 1 1.38 37.22 -11.65
CA LEU A 1 1.20 36.06 -12.55
C LEU A 1 -0.20 36.19 -13.15
N GLU A 2 -0.37 35.94 -14.43
CA GLU A 2 -1.69 35.90 -15.08
C GLU A 2 -1.96 34.45 -15.48
N ASP A 3 -3.10 33.91 -15.07
CA ASP A 3 -3.56 32.57 -15.41
C ASP A 3 -5.01 32.67 -15.93
N PRO A 4 -5.21 32.80 -17.25
CA PRO A 4 -6.54 32.95 -17.84
C PRO A 4 -7.39 31.68 -17.77
N TYR A 5 -6.80 30.55 -17.35
CA TYR A 5 -7.48 29.26 -17.23
C TYR A 5 -7.75 28.86 -15.77
N HIS A 6 -7.43 29.74 -14.81
CA HIS A 6 -7.65 29.46 -13.38
C HIS A 6 -9.10 29.05 -13.05
N TRP A 7 -10.06 29.57 -13.83
CA TRP A 7 -11.48 29.27 -13.67
C TRP A 7 -11.83 27.79 -13.94
N LEU A 8 -11.01 27.03 -14.67
CA LEU A 8 -11.21 25.59 -14.89
C LEU A 8 -10.95 24.77 -13.62
N LYS A 9 -10.27 25.34 -12.62
CA LYS A 9 -10.11 24.73 -11.30
C LYS A 9 -11.33 25.06 -10.44
N ASP A 10 -12.29 24.14 -10.39
CA ASP A 10 -13.36 24.21 -9.39
C ASP A 10 -12.75 24.13 -7.99
N GLN A 11 -13.02 25.14 -7.16
CA GLN A 11 -12.48 25.23 -5.80
C GLN A 11 -13.11 24.21 -4.85
N ASN A 12 -14.23 23.58 -5.25
CA ASN A 12 -14.92 22.56 -4.48
C ASN A 12 -14.44 21.13 -4.79
N TYR A 13 -13.43 20.95 -5.65
CA TYR A 13 -12.85 19.64 -5.94
C TYR A 13 -12.56 18.87 -4.64
N PRO A 14 -12.96 17.58 -4.54
CA PRO A 14 -13.40 16.69 -5.62
C PRO A 14 -14.85 16.83 -6.09
N ASN A 15 -15.69 17.60 -5.40
CA ASN A 15 -17.08 17.81 -5.82
C ASN A 15 -17.16 18.93 -6.86
N VAL A 16 -17.05 18.58 -8.13
CA VAL A 16 -17.12 19.53 -9.25
C VAL A 16 -18.58 19.77 -9.62
N ALA A 17 -19.05 21.00 -9.40
CA ALA A 17 -20.43 21.40 -9.67
C ALA A 17 -20.55 22.74 -10.41
N ASP A 18 -19.42 23.40 -10.69
CA ASP A 18 -19.40 24.64 -11.47
C ASP A 18 -19.91 24.42 -12.91
N ALA A 19 -20.96 25.14 -13.28
CA ALA A 19 -21.64 24.97 -14.55
C ALA A 19 -20.77 25.36 -15.75
N ASP A 20 -19.89 26.36 -15.61
CA ASP A 20 -19.02 26.80 -16.70
C ASP A 20 -17.93 25.76 -16.94
N VAL A 21 -17.36 25.19 -15.86
CA VAL A 21 -16.40 24.08 -15.94
C VAL A 21 -17.03 22.85 -16.60
N LEU A 22 -18.21 22.43 -16.13
CA LEU A 22 -18.91 21.28 -16.67
C LEU A 22 -19.33 21.49 -18.15
N SER A 23 -19.78 22.70 -18.50
CA SER A 23 -20.11 23.03 -19.89
C SER A 23 -18.88 22.99 -20.80
N TYR A 24 -17.73 23.44 -20.31
CA TYR A 24 -16.47 23.36 -21.07
C TYR A 24 -16.03 21.92 -21.27
N LEU A 25 -16.07 21.09 -20.22
CA LEU A 25 -15.75 19.66 -20.30
C LEU A 25 -16.68 18.92 -21.26
N ALA A 26 -17.98 19.23 -21.25
CA ALA A 26 -18.92 18.66 -22.20
C ALA A 26 -18.56 19.02 -23.65
N ALA A 27 -18.20 20.29 -23.92
CA ALA A 27 -17.79 20.72 -25.24
C ALA A 27 -16.47 20.07 -25.72
N GLU A 28 -15.51 19.87 -24.81
CA GLU A 28 -14.27 19.13 -25.10
C GLU A 28 -14.55 17.65 -25.39
N ASN A 29 -15.46 17.02 -24.66
CA ASN A 29 -15.89 15.64 -24.92
C ASN A 29 -16.58 15.51 -26.29
N ASP A 30 -17.48 16.44 -26.64
CA ASP A 30 -18.14 16.47 -27.95
C ASP A 30 -17.12 16.62 -29.10
N TYR A 31 -16.12 17.48 -28.91
CA TYR A 31 -15.03 17.64 -29.87
C TYR A 31 -14.19 16.36 -29.99
N PHE A 32 -13.82 15.74 -28.86
CA PHE A 32 -13.10 14.47 -28.84
C PHE A 32 -13.88 13.39 -29.59
N ASP A 33 -15.17 13.20 -29.29
CA ASP A 33 -16.02 12.22 -29.95
C ASP A 33 -16.09 12.45 -31.46
N ALA A 34 -16.23 13.71 -31.90
CA ALA A 34 -16.26 14.05 -33.32
C ALA A 34 -14.93 13.75 -34.03
N VAL A 35 -13.79 13.99 -33.37
CA VAL A 35 -12.45 13.69 -33.91
C VAL A 35 -12.18 12.19 -33.96
N MET A 36 -12.66 11.43 -32.98
CA MET A 36 -12.45 9.98 -32.88
C MET A 36 -13.41 9.18 -33.76
N GLN A 37 -14.59 9.71 -34.09
CA GLN A 37 -15.62 9.03 -34.88
C GLN A 37 -15.09 8.38 -36.18
N PRO A 38 -14.25 9.03 -37.01
CA PRO A 38 -13.77 8.43 -38.26
C PRO A 38 -12.88 7.20 -38.07
N ILE A 39 -12.28 7.03 -36.89
CA ILE A 39 -11.40 5.91 -36.54
C ILE A 39 -12.06 4.92 -35.56
N GLN A 40 -13.37 5.04 -35.31
CA GLN A 40 -14.11 4.15 -34.41
C GLN A 40 -13.93 2.67 -34.77
N TRP A 41 -13.86 2.35 -36.07
CA TRP A 41 -13.61 0.99 -36.55
C TRP A 41 -12.26 0.42 -36.06
N LEU A 42 -11.21 1.26 -36.00
CA LEU A 42 -9.88 0.86 -35.55
C LEU A 42 -9.85 0.71 -34.03
N ILE A 43 -10.58 1.56 -33.31
CA ILE A 43 -10.73 1.44 -31.85
C ILE A 43 -11.39 0.11 -31.50
N GLU A 44 -12.46 -0.27 -32.21
CA GLU A 44 -13.15 -1.55 -32.03
C GLU A 44 -12.27 -2.74 -32.40
N GLU A 45 -11.51 -2.67 -33.49
CA GLU A 45 -10.55 -3.71 -33.88
C GLU A 45 -9.47 -3.90 -32.79
N LEU A 46 -8.86 -2.81 -32.33
CA LEU A 46 -7.85 -2.85 -31.27
C LEU A 46 -8.43 -3.35 -29.94
N PHE A 47 -9.66 -2.97 -29.60
CA PHE A 47 -10.34 -3.45 -28.41
C PHE A 47 -10.50 -4.98 -28.44
N GLU A 48 -11.04 -5.53 -29.53
CA GLU A 48 -11.21 -6.98 -29.66
C GLU A 48 -9.86 -7.71 -29.75
N GLU A 49 -8.84 -7.14 -30.39
CA GLU A 49 -7.48 -7.69 -30.38
C GLU A 49 -6.88 -7.77 -28.97
N ILE A 50 -6.98 -6.70 -28.18
CA ILE A 50 -6.44 -6.65 -26.82
C ILE A 50 -7.20 -7.64 -25.94
N LYS A 51 -8.53 -7.64 -26.03
CA LYS A 51 -9.40 -8.56 -25.28
C LYS A 51 -9.09 -10.02 -25.58
N GLN A 52 -8.86 -10.39 -26.84
CA GLN A 52 -8.50 -11.76 -27.23
C GLN A 52 -7.14 -12.23 -26.69
N ARG A 53 -6.23 -11.30 -26.35
CA ARG A 53 -4.93 -11.61 -25.74
C ARG A 53 -5.02 -11.81 -24.23
N GLN A 54 -6.15 -11.45 -23.62
CA GLN A 54 -6.41 -11.64 -22.20
C GLN A 54 -7.20 -12.94 -21.99
N LYS A 55 -6.75 -13.77 -21.03
CA LYS A 55 -7.56 -14.91 -20.59
C LYS A 55 -8.69 -14.38 -19.70
N PRO A 56 -9.96 -14.67 -20.02
CA PRO A 56 -11.10 -14.21 -19.21
C PRO A 56 -11.08 -14.79 -17.80
N ASP A 57 -10.68 -16.05 -17.67
CA ASP A 57 -10.39 -16.74 -16.42
C ASP A 57 -8.87 -16.77 -16.22
N ASP A 58 -8.40 -15.96 -15.28
CA ASP A 58 -6.99 -15.94 -14.91
C ASP A 58 -6.83 -15.94 -13.40
N ALA A 59 -5.73 -16.52 -12.93
CA ALA A 59 -5.43 -16.61 -11.52
C ALA A 59 -3.93 -16.39 -11.30
N THR A 60 -3.60 -15.69 -10.22
CA THR A 60 -2.20 -15.46 -9.86
C THR A 60 -1.53 -16.77 -9.46
N VAL A 61 -0.20 -16.82 -9.53
CA VAL A 61 0.55 -17.91 -8.92
C VAL A 61 0.28 -17.90 -7.40
N PRO A 62 -0.06 -19.03 -6.78
CA PRO A 62 -0.32 -19.06 -5.34
C PRO A 62 0.91 -18.67 -4.55
N MET A 63 0.79 -17.66 -3.68
CA MET A 63 1.87 -17.19 -2.85
C MET A 63 1.76 -17.81 -1.46
N ARG A 64 2.82 -18.51 -1.03
CA ARG A 64 2.89 -19.06 0.32
C ARG A 64 3.16 -17.92 1.29
N ASN A 65 2.25 -17.70 2.23
CA ASN A 65 2.47 -16.81 3.35
C ASN A 65 1.98 -17.50 4.63
N ARG A 66 2.92 -17.79 5.53
CA ARG A 66 2.68 -18.54 6.77
C ARG A 66 1.92 -19.84 6.49
N GLY A 67 0.89 -20.15 7.27
CA GLY A 67 0.13 -21.40 7.21
C GLY A 67 -0.75 -21.59 5.97
N TYR A 68 -0.75 -20.63 5.03
CA TYR A 68 -1.64 -20.62 3.87
C TYR A 68 -0.91 -20.33 2.55
N TYR A 69 -1.51 -20.78 1.47
CA TYR A 69 -1.32 -20.22 0.13
C TYR A 69 -2.43 -19.22 -0.15
N TYR A 70 -2.10 -18.09 -0.76
CA TYR A 70 -3.04 -17.05 -1.16
C TYR A 70 -3.03 -16.90 -2.68
N GLN A 71 -4.20 -16.66 -3.27
CA GLN A 71 -4.37 -16.48 -4.70
C GLN A 71 -5.52 -15.51 -4.97
N SER A 72 -5.40 -14.70 -6.02
CA SER A 72 -6.52 -13.96 -6.57
C SER A 72 -6.87 -14.48 -7.97
N SER A 73 -8.14 -14.51 -8.31
CA SER A 73 -8.63 -14.98 -9.61
C SER A 73 -9.75 -14.10 -10.16
N PHE A 74 -9.86 -14.06 -11.49
CA PHE A 74 -11.01 -13.51 -12.20
C PHE A 74 -11.91 -14.64 -12.71
N SER A 75 -13.23 -14.40 -12.68
CA SER A 75 -14.19 -15.17 -13.46
C SER A 75 -14.47 -14.46 -14.79
N ALA A 76 -14.78 -15.22 -15.83
CA ALA A 76 -14.96 -14.70 -17.20
C ALA A 76 -16.06 -13.63 -17.33
N ASP A 77 -16.97 -13.53 -16.35
CA ASP A 77 -18.10 -12.62 -16.28
C ASP A 77 -17.89 -11.43 -15.33
N THR A 78 -16.74 -11.32 -14.67
CA THR A 78 -16.45 -10.28 -13.68
C THR A 78 -15.18 -9.50 -14.00
N GLN A 79 -15.20 -8.20 -13.77
CA GLN A 79 -14.02 -7.32 -13.92
C GLN A 79 -13.21 -7.16 -12.63
N TYR A 80 -13.59 -7.85 -11.56
CA TYR A 80 -13.03 -7.74 -10.22
C TYR A 80 -12.52 -9.09 -9.71
N ARG A 81 -11.58 -9.07 -8.76
CA ARG A 81 -10.90 -10.28 -8.30
C ARG A 81 -11.64 -10.93 -7.13
N VAL A 82 -11.58 -12.26 -7.08
CA VAL A 82 -11.87 -13.02 -5.87
C VAL A 82 -10.55 -13.42 -5.23
N HIS A 83 -10.38 -13.13 -3.95
CA HIS A 83 -9.21 -13.50 -3.16
C HIS A 83 -9.54 -14.73 -2.32
N SER A 84 -8.72 -15.76 -2.47
CA SER A 84 -8.89 -17.04 -1.82
C SER A 84 -7.60 -17.50 -1.14
N ARG A 85 -7.74 -18.38 -0.16
CA ARG A 85 -6.62 -19.06 0.48
C ARG A 85 -6.92 -20.54 0.75
N TRP A 86 -5.88 -21.33 0.96
CA TRP A 86 -6.00 -22.70 1.47
C TRP A 86 -4.79 -23.08 2.31
N SER A 87 -4.93 -24.07 3.18
CA SER A 87 -3.85 -24.50 4.06
C SER A 87 -2.66 -25.03 3.27
N VAL A 88 -1.43 -24.70 3.70
CA VAL A 88 -0.21 -25.29 3.13
C VAL A 88 -0.11 -26.81 3.33
N ARG A 89 -0.92 -27.38 4.22
CA ARG A 89 -1.03 -28.83 4.42
C ARG A 89 -1.80 -29.51 3.29
N THR A 90 -2.52 -28.75 2.47
CA THR A 90 -3.27 -29.24 1.31
C THR A 90 -2.38 -29.13 0.06
N SER A 91 -1.69 -30.21 -0.28
CA SER A 91 -0.75 -30.25 -1.41
C SER A 91 -1.40 -30.18 -2.80
N LYS A 92 -2.70 -30.50 -2.91
CA LYS A 92 -3.50 -30.41 -4.15
C LYS A 92 -4.90 -29.92 -3.78
N PRO A 93 -5.12 -28.61 -3.66
CA PRO A 93 -6.42 -28.08 -3.27
C PRO A 93 -7.46 -28.38 -4.34
N SER A 94 -8.64 -28.83 -3.90
CA SER A 94 -9.88 -28.75 -4.66
C SER A 94 -10.54 -27.39 -4.43
N ILE A 95 -11.61 -27.09 -5.16
CA ILE A 95 -12.38 -25.86 -4.95
C ILE A 95 -12.94 -25.77 -3.52
N ASP A 96 -13.30 -26.90 -2.92
CA ASP A 96 -13.85 -26.97 -1.56
C ASP A 96 -12.79 -26.71 -0.47
N ASP A 97 -11.49 -26.83 -0.82
CA ASP A 97 -10.39 -26.47 0.08
C ASP A 97 -10.07 -24.97 0.05
N MET A 98 -10.61 -24.23 -0.93
CA MET A 98 -10.34 -22.81 -1.14
C MET A 98 -11.34 -21.96 -0.36
N GLU A 99 -10.86 -21.27 0.66
CA GLU A 99 -11.62 -20.30 1.43
C GLU A 99 -11.56 -18.93 0.72
N VAL A 100 -12.71 -18.40 0.30
CA VAL A 100 -12.82 -17.03 -0.21
C VAL A 100 -12.74 -16.05 0.95
N ILE A 101 -11.69 -15.24 0.99
CA ILE A 101 -11.43 -14.26 2.05
C ILE A 101 -11.89 -12.85 1.68
N LEU A 102 -11.98 -12.55 0.38
CA LEU A 102 -12.56 -11.31 -0.14
C LEU A 102 -13.15 -11.53 -1.54
N ASP A 103 -14.38 -11.07 -1.75
CA ASP A 103 -15.10 -11.14 -3.02
C ASP A 103 -15.36 -9.72 -3.51
N GLU A 104 -14.42 -9.17 -4.29
CA GLU A 104 -14.57 -7.82 -4.85
C GLU A 104 -15.80 -7.70 -5.76
N PRO A 105 -16.13 -8.67 -6.65
CA PRO A 105 -17.38 -8.60 -7.42
C PRO A 105 -18.63 -8.38 -6.57
N THR A 106 -18.72 -9.02 -5.40
CA THR A 106 -19.85 -8.80 -4.48
C THR A 106 -19.81 -7.42 -3.82
N LEU A 107 -18.64 -6.92 -3.43
CA LEU A 107 -18.49 -5.58 -2.86
C LEU A 107 -18.78 -4.48 -3.89
N ALA A 108 -18.38 -4.67 -5.14
CA ALA A 108 -18.51 -3.68 -6.20
C ALA A 108 -19.95 -3.52 -6.73
N LYS A 109 -20.85 -4.49 -6.52
CA LYS A 109 -22.22 -4.50 -7.07
C LYS A 109 -23.06 -3.27 -6.74
N GLU A 110 -22.80 -2.63 -5.61
CA GLU A 110 -23.58 -1.49 -5.12
C GLU A 110 -22.96 -0.13 -5.50
N HIS A 111 -21.88 -0.13 -6.29
CA HIS A 111 -21.13 1.07 -6.61
C HIS A 111 -20.86 1.19 -8.11
N ASP A 112 -20.95 2.42 -8.65
CA ASP A 112 -20.59 2.73 -10.03
C ASP A 112 -19.07 2.64 -10.26
N TYR A 113 -18.29 2.82 -9.19
CA TYR A 113 -16.84 2.64 -9.15
C TYR A 113 -16.44 1.83 -7.92
N PHE A 114 -15.45 0.96 -8.06
CA PHE A 114 -14.87 0.23 -6.93
C PHE A 114 -13.39 -0.01 -7.17
N SER A 115 -12.59 0.23 -6.14
CA SER A 115 -11.16 -0.03 -6.14
C SER A 115 -10.74 -0.57 -4.78
N LEU A 116 -10.09 -1.74 -4.78
CA LEU A 116 -9.43 -2.28 -3.62
C LEU A 116 -8.06 -1.61 -3.46
N GLY A 117 -7.83 -0.99 -2.31
CA GLY A 117 -6.54 -0.42 -1.93
C GLY A 117 -5.71 -1.44 -1.15
N ALA A 118 -5.68 -1.28 0.17
CA ALA A 118 -4.93 -2.14 1.08
C ALA A 118 -5.49 -3.56 1.12
N PHE A 119 -4.60 -4.55 1.33
CA PHE A 119 -4.96 -5.94 1.59
C PHE A 119 -3.89 -6.60 2.47
N ALA A 120 -4.18 -6.76 3.77
CA ALA A 120 -3.23 -7.27 4.75
C ALA A 120 -3.88 -8.28 5.70
N VAL A 121 -3.37 -9.51 5.70
CA VAL A 121 -3.84 -10.59 6.58
C VAL A 121 -2.92 -10.72 7.80
N SER A 122 -3.50 -10.89 9.00
CA SER A 122 -2.77 -11.12 10.25
C SER A 122 -1.97 -12.43 10.22
N ASP A 123 -0.99 -12.58 11.12
CA ASP A 123 -0.06 -13.72 11.12
C ASP A 123 -0.73 -15.05 11.37
N ASP A 124 -1.72 -15.05 12.24
CA ASP A 124 -2.58 -16.20 12.55
C ASP A 124 -3.64 -16.47 11.47
N GLY A 125 -3.76 -15.60 10.46
CA GLY A 125 -4.78 -15.71 9.42
C GLY A 125 -6.19 -15.36 9.89
N ARG A 126 -6.36 -14.76 11.05
CA ARG A 126 -7.70 -14.44 11.57
C ARG A 126 -8.28 -13.18 10.94
N TYR A 127 -7.53 -12.11 10.86
CA TYR A 127 -8.04 -10.80 10.44
C TYR A 127 -7.52 -10.43 9.05
N LEU A 128 -8.42 -9.91 8.23
CA LEU A 128 -8.09 -9.22 6.99
C LEU A 128 -8.39 -7.73 7.17
N ALA A 129 -7.35 -6.91 7.14
CA ALA A 129 -7.48 -5.47 6.98
C ALA A 129 -7.44 -5.15 5.49
N TYR A 130 -8.48 -4.50 4.98
CA TYR A 130 -8.53 -4.07 3.58
C TYR A 130 -9.17 -2.69 3.46
N SER A 131 -8.83 -1.95 2.41
CA SER A 131 -9.40 -0.62 2.19
C SER A 131 -10.01 -0.48 0.81
N THR A 132 -11.05 0.34 0.70
CA THR A 132 -11.78 0.52 -0.56
C THR A 132 -12.00 2.00 -0.87
N ASP A 133 -11.92 2.31 -2.16
CA ASP A 133 -12.41 3.55 -2.78
C ASP A 133 -13.63 3.18 -3.65
N THR A 134 -14.74 3.89 -3.47
CA THR A 134 -16.01 3.63 -4.15
C THR A 134 -16.48 4.79 -5.03
N ASP A 135 -15.68 5.85 -5.17
CA ASP A 135 -16.04 7.03 -5.96
C ASP A 135 -14.93 7.52 -6.91
N GLY A 136 -13.75 6.89 -6.87
CA GLY A 136 -12.63 7.20 -7.75
C GLY A 136 -11.78 8.39 -7.28
N GLY A 137 -12.02 8.88 -6.07
CA GLY A 137 -11.24 9.96 -5.47
C GLY A 137 -9.87 9.53 -4.94
N GLU A 138 -9.50 8.25 -5.07
CA GLU A 138 -8.32 7.62 -4.47
C GLU A 138 -8.28 7.77 -2.93
N ARG A 139 -9.46 7.93 -2.32
CA ARG A 139 -9.63 8.08 -0.88
C ARG A 139 -10.15 6.79 -0.26
N TYR A 140 -9.27 6.12 0.46
CA TYR A 140 -9.55 4.79 0.96
C TYR A 140 -10.04 4.78 2.41
N THR A 141 -11.09 3.99 2.66
CA THR A 141 -11.54 3.64 4.01
C THR A 141 -11.07 2.24 4.35
N LEU A 142 -10.22 2.11 5.37
CA LEU A 142 -9.74 0.85 5.91
C LEU A 142 -10.77 0.22 6.85
N VAL A 143 -11.00 -1.07 6.67
CA VAL A 143 -11.92 -1.89 7.45
C VAL A 143 -11.27 -3.22 7.82
N ILE A 144 -11.77 -3.87 8.86
CA ILE A 144 -11.24 -5.16 9.34
C ILE A 144 -12.33 -6.22 9.28
N ARG A 145 -12.03 -7.36 8.67
CA ARG A 145 -12.88 -8.55 8.62
C ARG A 145 -12.27 -9.67 9.44
N ASP A 146 -13.07 -10.32 10.29
CA ASP A 146 -12.71 -11.57 10.94
C ASP A 146 -13.01 -12.73 9.97
N LEU A 147 -11.98 -13.39 9.47
CA LEU A 147 -12.06 -14.48 8.51
C LEU A 147 -12.59 -15.77 9.13
N HIS A 148 -12.49 -15.96 10.45
CA HIS A 148 -13.08 -17.14 11.10
C HIS A 148 -14.60 -17.05 11.18
N THR A 149 -15.13 -15.85 11.44
CA THR A 149 -16.59 -15.65 11.54
C THR A 149 -17.21 -15.17 10.23
N GLY A 150 -16.39 -14.70 9.30
CA GLY A 150 -16.80 -14.04 8.06
C GLY A 150 -17.33 -12.62 8.26
N GLN A 151 -17.36 -12.11 9.50
CA GLN A 151 -17.98 -10.83 9.85
C GLN A 151 -17.03 -9.65 9.59
N LEU A 152 -17.60 -8.59 9.05
CA LEU A 152 -16.96 -7.28 8.99
C LEU A 152 -17.11 -6.61 10.36
N LEU A 153 -16.00 -6.17 10.93
CA LEU A 153 -15.97 -5.51 12.23
C LEU A 153 -16.41 -4.03 12.10
N ASN A 154 -16.60 -3.36 13.24
CA ASN A 154 -17.16 -2.01 13.32
C ASN A 154 -16.17 -0.92 12.91
N GLU A 155 -14.88 -1.25 12.90
CA GLU A 155 -13.77 -0.39 12.54
C GLU A 155 -13.96 0.18 11.13
N ARG A 156 -13.90 1.51 11.03
CA ARG A 156 -13.97 2.28 9.79
C ARG A 156 -12.97 3.43 9.91
N ILE A 157 -11.83 3.30 9.25
CA ILE A 157 -10.73 4.27 9.34
C ILE A 157 -10.60 4.96 7.98
N ALA A 158 -11.10 6.19 7.89
CA ALA A 158 -11.03 6.99 6.67
C ALA A 158 -9.64 7.62 6.48
N ASN A 159 -9.38 8.14 5.27
CA ASN A 159 -8.14 8.86 4.91
C ASN A 159 -6.87 8.01 5.12
N THR A 160 -6.97 6.73 4.81
CA THR A 160 -5.84 5.79 4.86
C THR A 160 -5.16 5.67 3.50
N ILE A 161 -3.88 5.34 3.52
CA ILE A 161 -3.05 5.11 2.33
C ILE A 161 -2.05 3.99 2.61
N ASP A 162 -1.60 3.33 1.55
CA ASP A 162 -0.74 2.14 1.57
C ASP A 162 -1.32 0.96 2.37
N SER A 163 -0.59 -0.15 2.38
CA SER A 163 -0.98 -1.33 3.15
C SER A 163 -0.67 -1.14 4.65
N PRO A 164 -1.60 -1.46 5.56
CA PRO A 164 -1.32 -1.46 6.99
C PRO A 164 -0.46 -2.67 7.38
N VAL A 165 0.15 -2.60 8.55
CA VAL A 165 1.08 -3.61 9.07
C VAL A 165 0.54 -4.22 10.36
N TRP A 166 0.36 -5.54 10.38
CA TRP A 166 0.02 -6.28 11.58
C TRP A 166 1.24 -6.48 12.48
N ALA A 167 1.07 -6.30 13.78
CA ALA A 167 1.97 -6.81 14.81
C ALA A 167 1.88 -8.34 14.94
N THR A 168 2.86 -8.96 15.61
CA THR A 168 2.87 -10.43 15.83
C THR A 168 1.84 -10.88 16.87
N ASP A 169 1.26 -9.95 17.63
CA ASP A 169 0.17 -10.23 18.58
C ASP A 169 -1.18 -10.55 17.90
N ASN A 170 -1.25 -10.37 16.57
CA ASN A 170 -2.44 -10.59 15.74
C ASN A 170 -3.67 -9.74 16.12
N ARG A 171 -3.46 -8.64 16.84
CA ARG A 171 -4.52 -7.75 17.29
C ARG A 171 -4.20 -6.28 17.06
N THR A 172 -2.92 -5.93 17.02
CA THR A 172 -2.48 -4.57 16.80
C THR A 172 -2.18 -4.34 15.31
N LEU A 173 -2.78 -3.30 14.75
CA LEU A 173 -2.62 -2.86 13.36
C LEU A 173 -2.00 -1.47 13.31
N PHE A 174 -0.92 -1.31 12.54
CA PHE A 174 -0.32 -0.02 12.24
C PHE A 174 -0.77 0.45 10.86
N TYR A 175 -1.12 1.73 10.74
CA TYR A 175 -1.62 2.29 9.49
C TYR A 175 -1.22 3.76 9.31
N LEU A 176 -1.27 4.25 8.08
CA LEU A 176 -0.97 5.63 7.74
C LEU A 176 -2.25 6.45 7.60
N ILE A 177 -2.16 7.73 7.99
CA ILE A 177 -3.19 8.75 7.76
C ILE A 177 -2.63 9.85 6.89
N THR A 178 -3.44 10.29 5.93
CA THR A 178 -3.15 11.44 5.08
C THR A 178 -3.71 12.74 5.67
N ASN A 179 -3.10 13.87 5.32
CA ASN A 179 -3.64 15.20 5.61
C ASN A 179 -4.58 15.68 4.48
N ASP A 180 -5.04 16.93 4.57
CA ASP A 180 -5.93 17.54 3.57
C ASP A 180 -5.33 17.61 2.16
N GLN A 181 -4.00 17.58 2.05
CA GLN A 181 -3.25 17.55 0.77
C GLN A 181 -2.97 16.13 0.28
N TRP A 182 -3.59 15.12 0.90
CA TRP A 182 -3.39 13.70 0.62
C TRP A 182 -1.95 13.20 0.84
N ARG A 183 -1.18 13.91 1.67
CA ARG A 183 0.17 13.50 2.07
C ARG A 183 0.10 12.58 3.29
N PRO A 184 0.65 11.35 3.24
CA PRO A 184 0.85 10.54 4.45
C PRO A 184 1.81 11.25 5.39
N TYR A 185 1.29 11.70 6.53
CA TYR A 185 2.06 12.48 7.50
C TYR A 185 2.09 11.83 8.88
N GLN A 186 1.29 10.80 9.11
CA GLN A 186 1.10 10.25 10.44
C GLN A 186 0.98 8.73 10.37
N ALA A 187 1.72 8.05 11.24
CA ALA A 187 1.53 6.63 11.51
C ALA A 187 0.78 6.48 12.83
N ARG A 188 -0.26 5.65 12.81
CA ARG A 188 -1.11 5.34 13.95
C ARG A 188 -1.11 3.85 14.24
N ARG A 189 -1.55 3.51 15.45
CA ARG A 189 -1.73 2.14 15.90
C ARG A 189 -3.14 1.95 16.45
N HIS A 190 -3.83 0.95 15.91
CA HIS A 190 -5.14 0.48 16.32
C HIS A 190 -5.06 -0.88 17.00
N VAL A 191 -5.92 -1.12 17.99
CA VAL A 191 -6.09 -2.43 18.62
C VAL A 191 -7.49 -2.95 18.28
N VAL A 192 -7.56 -4.08 17.57
CA VAL A 192 -8.84 -4.66 17.11
C VAL A 192 -9.83 -4.81 18.26
N GLY A 193 -11.05 -4.35 18.00
CA GLY A 193 -12.18 -4.33 18.94
C GLY A 193 -12.26 -3.08 19.83
N GLU A 194 -11.27 -2.18 19.78
CA GLU A 194 -11.30 -0.90 20.51
C GLU A 194 -11.86 0.22 19.62
N SER A 195 -12.14 1.39 20.20
CA SER A 195 -12.62 2.54 19.41
C SER A 195 -11.48 3.10 18.56
N VAL A 196 -11.75 3.41 17.28
CA VAL A 196 -10.80 4.10 16.41
C VAL A 196 -10.43 5.48 16.95
N ASP A 197 -11.31 6.11 17.73
CA ASP A 197 -11.05 7.40 18.37
C ASP A 197 -9.95 7.33 19.44
N ASP A 198 -9.67 6.14 19.96
CA ASP A 198 -8.63 5.89 20.97
C ASP A 198 -7.26 5.53 20.33
N ASP A 199 -7.18 5.49 19.00
CA ASP A 199 -5.97 5.11 18.28
C ASP A 199 -4.80 6.06 18.57
N VAL A 200 -3.63 5.47 18.81
CA VAL A 200 -2.44 6.21 19.23
C VAL A 200 -1.63 6.63 18.02
N VAL A 201 -1.32 7.92 17.93
CA VAL A 201 -0.31 8.45 17.01
C VAL A 201 1.07 8.01 17.48
N ILE A 202 1.73 7.15 16.71
CA ILE A 202 3.06 6.66 17.04
C ILE A 202 4.17 7.52 16.42
N TYR A 203 3.87 8.21 15.33
CA TYR A 203 4.77 9.12 14.64
C TYR A 203 4.01 10.15 13.82
N GLU A 204 4.52 11.37 13.77
CA GLU A 204 3.99 12.46 12.96
C GLU A 204 5.13 13.24 12.32
N GLU A 205 5.03 13.50 11.01
CA GLU A 205 5.98 14.29 10.24
C GLU A 205 5.43 15.70 9.97
N SER A 206 6.00 16.67 10.68
CA SER A 206 5.65 18.07 10.58
C SER A 206 6.19 18.76 9.33
N ASP A 207 7.28 18.25 8.74
CA ASP A 207 7.86 18.84 7.52
C ASP A 207 6.99 18.45 6.30
N PRO A 208 6.40 19.42 5.57
CA PRO A 208 5.53 19.13 4.44
C PRO A 208 6.27 18.51 3.24
N GLY A 209 7.60 18.57 3.18
CA GLY A 209 8.41 17.96 2.13
C GLY A 209 8.62 16.45 2.30
N PHE A 210 8.29 15.90 3.47
CA PHE A 210 8.51 14.51 3.81
C PHE A 210 7.22 13.69 3.83
N PHE A 211 7.32 12.41 3.50
CA PHE A 211 6.21 11.45 3.47
C PHE A 211 6.49 10.34 4.46
N VAL A 212 5.50 9.97 5.26
CA VAL A 212 5.61 8.86 6.22
C VAL A 212 5.29 7.54 5.52
N GLY A 213 6.11 6.52 5.74
CA GLY A 213 5.89 5.16 5.28
C GLY A 213 5.82 4.17 6.44
N LEU A 214 5.17 3.04 6.21
CA LEU A 214 5.14 1.89 7.11
C LEU A 214 5.62 0.65 6.39
N GLU A 215 6.50 -0.10 7.04
CA GLU A 215 6.98 -1.38 6.53
C GLU A 215 7.13 -2.39 7.66
N ARG A 216 7.04 -3.68 7.33
CA ARG A 216 7.43 -4.76 8.23
C ARG A 216 8.62 -5.47 7.61
N THR A 217 9.61 -5.79 8.42
CA THR A 217 10.77 -6.53 7.93
C THR A 217 10.33 -7.89 7.36
N THR A 218 11.10 -8.43 6.43
CA THR A 218 10.81 -9.72 5.79
C THR A 218 10.79 -10.87 6.82
N SER A 219 11.56 -10.76 7.90
CA SER A 219 11.48 -11.69 9.03
C SER A 219 10.16 -11.62 9.80
N GLY A 220 9.41 -10.53 9.68
CA GLY A 220 8.20 -10.24 10.43
C GLY A 220 8.46 -9.74 11.86
N GLU A 221 9.70 -9.54 12.27
CA GLU A 221 10.06 -9.26 13.67
C GLU A 221 10.05 -7.78 14.02
N TYR A 222 10.19 -6.88 13.04
CA TYR A 222 10.24 -5.44 13.29
C TYR A 222 9.28 -4.69 12.36
N ILE A 223 8.76 -3.59 12.88
CA ILE A 223 7.92 -2.64 12.15
C ILE A 223 8.72 -1.36 12.02
N GLY A 224 8.93 -0.92 10.78
CA GLY A 224 9.60 0.32 10.42
C GLY A 224 8.59 1.44 10.17
N VAL A 225 8.87 2.61 10.73
CA VAL A 225 8.26 3.88 10.35
C VAL A 225 9.33 4.71 9.65
N SER A 226 9.16 4.90 8.35
CA SER A 226 10.06 5.72 7.55
C SER A 226 9.49 7.12 7.36
N THR A 227 10.37 8.10 7.19
CA THR A 227 10.03 9.41 6.64
C THR A 227 11.02 9.73 5.53
N SER A 228 10.54 10.21 4.39
CA SER A 228 11.42 10.49 3.25
C SER A 228 10.93 11.61 2.35
N ASP A 229 11.87 12.31 1.74
CA ASP A 229 11.66 13.16 0.57
C ASP A 229 12.32 12.50 -0.66
N HIS A 230 12.53 13.26 -1.74
CA HIS A 230 13.16 12.75 -2.96
C HIS A 230 14.62 12.27 -2.79
N VAL A 231 15.35 12.74 -1.78
CA VAL A 231 16.80 12.53 -1.63
C VAL A 231 17.26 12.21 -0.20
N THR A 232 16.36 12.16 0.77
CA THR A 232 16.65 12.01 2.20
C THR A 232 15.68 11.04 2.83
N SER A 233 16.15 10.17 3.73
CA SER A 233 15.27 9.36 4.58
C SER A 233 15.71 9.33 6.04
N GLU A 234 14.74 9.06 6.92
CA GLU A 234 14.92 8.62 8.31
C GLU A 234 14.09 7.36 8.51
N LEU A 235 14.55 6.47 9.36
CA LEU A 235 13.85 5.26 9.73
C LEU A 235 13.91 5.07 11.23
N ARG A 236 12.74 4.80 11.80
CA ARG A 236 12.56 4.33 13.17
C ARG A 236 11.95 2.94 13.13
N PHE A 237 12.20 2.13 14.15
CA PHE A 237 11.62 0.79 14.23
C PHE A 237 11.20 0.44 15.65
N LEU A 238 10.30 -0.53 15.76
CA LEU A 238 9.95 -1.18 17.02
C LEU A 238 9.80 -2.69 16.79
N SER A 239 9.88 -3.46 17.86
CA SER A 239 9.66 -4.90 17.79
C SER A 239 8.18 -5.21 17.57
N ALA A 240 7.87 -6.08 16.62
CA ALA A 240 6.50 -6.43 16.27
C ALA A 240 5.78 -7.23 17.36
N ASP A 241 6.52 -7.85 18.29
CA ASP A 241 5.99 -8.55 19.48
C ASP A 241 5.80 -7.65 20.71
N GLU A 242 6.39 -6.46 20.67
CA GLU A 242 6.17 -5.39 21.64
C GLU A 242 5.54 -4.18 20.93
N PRO A 243 4.33 -4.31 20.34
CA PRO A 243 3.73 -3.26 19.51
C PRO A 243 3.41 -1.97 20.29
N LEU A 244 3.45 -2.02 21.62
CA LEU A 244 3.30 -0.87 22.51
C LEU A 244 4.63 -0.19 22.88
N GLY A 245 5.75 -0.76 22.46
CA GLY A 245 7.09 -0.26 22.72
C GLY A 245 7.42 1.05 22.00
N PRO A 246 8.49 1.75 22.42
CA PRO A 246 8.90 3.00 21.79
C PRO A 246 9.58 2.75 20.44
N LEU A 247 9.41 3.71 19.52
CA LEU A 247 10.17 3.77 18.27
C LEU A 247 11.65 4.09 18.55
N GLN A 248 12.54 3.25 18.06
CA GLN A 248 13.98 3.40 18.10
C GLN A 248 14.50 3.97 16.79
N LEU A 249 15.31 5.03 16.85
CA LEU A 249 15.92 5.65 15.67
C LEU A 249 17.12 4.84 15.19
N VAL A 250 17.21 4.61 13.88
CA VAL A 250 18.39 3.98 13.26
C VAL A 250 19.53 4.99 13.10
N VAL A 251 19.34 5.98 12.23
CA VAL A 251 20.29 7.08 12.01
C VAL A 251 19.49 8.38 11.81
N PRO A 252 19.88 9.51 12.43
CA PRO A 252 19.22 10.79 12.18
C PRO A 252 19.30 11.20 10.70
N ARG A 253 18.23 11.78 10.15
CA ARG A 253 18.23 12.23 8.75
C ARG A 253 19.33 13.26 8.46
N ARG A 254 19.90 13.20 7.26
CA ARG A 254 20.84 14.18 6.72
C ARG A 254 20.49 14.43 5.26
N GLU A 255 20.50 15.69 4.82
CA GLU A 255 20.16 16.05 3.44
C GLU A 255 20.98 15.23 2.41
N GLY A 256 20.29 14.61 1.46
CA GLY A 256 20.92 13.78 0.41
C GLY A 256 21.28 12.35 0.84
N HIS A 257 21.03 11.98 2.10
CA HIS A 257 21.28 10.63 2.62
C HIS A 257 19.99 9.82 2.66
N GLN A 258 19.95 8.78 1.82
CA GLN A 258 18.89 7.78 1.80
C GLN A 258 19.41 6.46 2.33
N TYR A 259 18.55 5.80 3.08
CA TYR A 259 18.74 4.42 3.50
C TYR A 259 17.41 3.69 3.72
N TRP A 260 17.47 2.37 3.57
CA TRP A 260 16.39 1.41 3.83
C TRP A 260 16.97 0.24 4.62
N LEU A 261 16.10 -0.47 5.34
CA LEU A 261 16.48 -1.53 6.25
C LEU A 261 15.63 -2.77 6.03
N ASP A 262 16.24 -3.93 6.19
CA ASP A 262 15.54 -5.19 6.46
C ASP A 262 16.28 -5.96 7.56
N HIS A 263 15.67 -7.01 8.07
CA HIS A 263 16.16 -7.77 9.21
C HIS A 263 16.60 -9.19 8.82
N GLN A 264 17.77 -9.61 9.33
CA GLN A 264 18.31 -10.94 9.14
C GLN A 264 19.06 -11.44 10.39
N GLY A 265 18.44 -12.34 11.16
CA GLY A 265 19.07 -12.97 12.33
C GLY A 265 19.15 -12.02 13.52
N GLU A 266 20.34 -11.56 13.89
CA GLU A 266 20.56 -10.60 14.99
C GLU A 266 21.01 -9.22 14.47
N ARG A 267 20.85 -8.99 13.17
CA ARG A 267 21.33 -7.78 12.50
C ARG A 267 20.32 -7.22 11.52
N PHE A 268 20.43 -5.94 11.30
CA PHE A 268 19.83 -5.27 10.16
C PHE A 268 20.78 -5.30 8.97
N VAL A 269 20.21 -5.45 7.78
CA VAL A 269 20.85 -5.21 6.48
C VAL A 269 20.34 -3.86 5.99
N ILE A 270 21.24 -2.95 5.63
CA ILE A 270 20.92 -1.56 5.32
C ILE A 270 21.50 -1.22 3.95
N ARG A 271 20.64 -0.78 3.02
CA ARG A 271 21.07 -0.16 1.76
C ARG A 271 21.16 1.34 1.97
N THR A 272 22.31 1.94 1.67
CA THR A 272 22.53 3.37 1.91
C THR A 272 23.43 4.02 0.86
N ASN A 273 23.20 5.32 0.57
CA ASN A 273 24.03 6.13 -0.33
C ASN A 273 25.03 7.05 0.43
N ASP A 274 25.21 6.85 1.73
CA ASP A 274 26.04 7.68 2.63
C ASP A 274 27.42 8.06 2.06
N ARG A 275 28.05 7.15 1.31
CA ARG A 275 29.37 7.35 0.70
C ARG A 275 29.34 7.39 -0.83
N HIS A 276 28.24 7.02 -1.47
CA HIS A 276 28.17 6.90 -2.92
C HIS A 276 26.74 6.83 -3.46
N LYS A 277 26.46 7.56 -4.55
CA LYS A 277 25.14 7.65 -5.19
C LYS A 277 24.55 6.32 -5.71
N ASN A 278 25.40 5.33 -5.99
CA ASN A 278 24.96 4.01 -6.45
C ASN A 278 24.66 3.02 -5.31
N PHE A 279 24.65 3.52 -4.07
CA PHE A 279 24.42 2.77 -2.85
C PHE A 279 25.50 1.73 -2.52
N ARG A 280 25.50 1.30 -1.26
CA ARG A 280 26.23 0.15 -0.72
C ARG A 280 25.31 -0.65 0.20
N LEU A 281 25.69 -1.88 0.53
CA LEU A 281 25.05 -2.64 1.62
C LEU A 281 25.96 -2.69 2.83
N VAL A 282 25.39 -2.40 3.98
CA VAL A 282 26.04 -2.54 5.29
C VAL A 282 25.14 -3.37 6.19
N THR A 283 25.70 -3.84 7.30
CA THR A 283 24.95 -4.49 8.37
C THR A 283 25.22 -3.82 9.70
N ALA A 284 24.23 -3.81 10.58
CA ALA A 284 24.35 -3.30 11.95
C ALA A 284 23.69 -4.26 12.95
N PRO A 285 24.23 -4.45 14.16
CA PRO A 285 23.50 -5.14 15.23
C PRO A 285 22.14 -4.47 15.49
N VAL A 286 21.12 -5.26 15.79
CA VAL A 286 19.77 -4.70 16.07
C VAL A 286 19.76 -3.80 17.30
N ASP A 287 20.55 -4.15 18.32
CA ASP A 287 20.68 -3.39 19.57
C ASP A 287 21.57 -2.15 19.45
N ASP A 288 22.30 -2.00 18.34
CA ASP A 288 23.16 -0.84 18.05
C ASP A 288 23.17 -0.49 16.55
N PRO A 289 22.04 -0.02 15.99
CA PRO A 289 21.88 0.17 14.55
C PRO A 289 22.56 1.44 14.00
N LYS A 290 23.28 2.18 14.86
CA LYS A 290 23.90 3.46 14.52
C LYS A 290 24.98 3.31 13.45
N GLU A 291 25.19 4.37 12.67
CA GLU A 291 26.16 4.40 11.56
C GLU A 291 27.59 4.00 11.97
N ALA A 292 28.00 4.31 13.19
CA ALA A 292 29.32 3.94 13.71
C ALA A 292 29.53 2.42 13.89
N SER A 293 28.44 1.65 13.97
CA SER A 293 28.44 0.20 14.18
C SER A 293 28.21 -0.57 12.87
N TRP A 294 28.14 0.14 11.74
CA TRP A 294 27.94 -0.45 10.42
C TRP A 294 29.19 -1.19 9.93
N THR A 295 28.99 -2.44 9.53
CA THR A 295 29.99 -3.26 8.84
C THR A 295 29.63 -3.40 7.37
N VAL A 296 30.58 -3.21 6.45
CA VAL A 296 30.29 -3.31 5.02
C VAL A 296 30.02 -4.75 4.61
N LEU A 297 28.91 -4.96 3.91
CA LEU A 297 28.57 -6.23 3.26
C LEU A 297 28.87 -6.20 1.77
N ILE A 298 28.49 -5.12 1.08
CA ILE A 298 28.81 -4.86 -0.32
C ILE A 298 29.30 -3.42 -0.45
N GLU A 299 30.54 -3.23 -0.89
CA GLU A 299 31.11 -1.90 -1.16
C GLU A 299 30.39 -1.18 -2.33
N PRO A 300 30.31 0.16 -2.31
CA PRO A 300 29.76 0.91 -3.43
C PRO A 300 30.63 0.76 -4.68
N SER A 301 30.03 0.97 -5.85
CA SER A 301 30.69 0.81 -7.14
C SER A 301 30.21 1.86 -8.13
N HIS A 302 31.11 2.36 -8.97
CA HIS A 302 30.74 3.22 -10.10
C HIS A 302 29.97 2.47 -11.19
N ASP A 303 30.19 1.16 -11.32
CA ASP A 303 29.65 0.33 -12.40
C ASP A 303 28.38 -0.44 -12.01
N ARG A 304 28.03 -0.47 -10.71
CA ARG A 304 26.87 -1.21 -10.20
C ARG A 304 26.00 -0.30 -9.37
N TYR A 305 24.71 -0.25 -9.74
CA TYR A 305 23.66 0.44 -8.99
C TYR A 305 22.81 -0.58 -8.25
N LEU A 306 22.68 -0.45 -6.92
CA LEU A 306 21.88 -1.37 -6.11
C LEU A 306 20.42 -0.94 -6.07
N LEU A 307 19.55 -1.67 -6.77
CA LEU A 307 18.12 -1.36 -6.92
C LEU A 307 17.26 -1.70 -5.69
N GLY A 308 17.68 -2.64 -4.84
CA GLY A 308 16.95 -3.05 -3.63
C GLY A 308 17.53 -4.32 -3.02
N PHE A 309 16.92 -4.79 -1.94
CA PHE A 309 17.19 -6.05 -1.27
C PHE A 309 15.94 -6.51 -0.50
N GLN A 310 15.83 -7.81 -0.28
CA GLN A 310 14.84 -8.50 0.57
C GLN A 310 15.51 -9.75 1.15
#